data_AF-A0A3N5LXF4-F1
#
_entry.id   AF-A0A3N5LXF4-F1
#
_cell.length_a   1.000
_cell.length_b   1.000
_cell.length_c   1.000
_cell.angle_alpha   90.00
_cell.angle_beta   90.00
_cell.angle_gamma   90.00
#
_symmetry.space_group_name_H-M   'P 1'
#
loop_
_entity.id
_entity.type
_entity.pdbx_description
1 polymer ?
#
loop_
_entity_poly.entity_id
_entity_poly.type
_entity_poly.pdbx_seq_one_letter_code
_entity_poly.pdbx_strand_id
1 'polypeptide(L)'
;MRKTIEVKGARENNLQNIDVEIPRDTLTVITGVSGSGKSSLAYDVIYSEGQRRLLDSLSAFSKRYIPQPKRADVDFVFGLSPWSPNH
;
A
#
# COMPACT_ATOMS: atom_id res chain seq x y z
N MET A 1 18.49 -2.32 1.65
CA MET A 1 17.01 -2.40 1.58
C MET A 1 16.42 -1.71 2.82
N ARG A 2 15.28 -1.04 2.69
CA ARG A 2 14.58 -0.48 3.87
C ARG A 2 14.16 -1.62 4.81
N LYS A 3 14.16 -1.38 6.12
CA LYS A 3 13.79 -2.37 7.14
C LYS A 3 12.29 -2.37 7.46
N THR A 4 11.56 -1.36 6.99
CA THR A 4 10.14 -1.12 7.28
C THR A 4 9.38 -0.80 6.00
N ILE A 5 8.07 -1.04 6.04
CA ILE A 5 7.06 -0.45 5.17
C ILE A 5 6.55 0.79 5.92
N GLU A 6 6.72 1.97 5.32
CA GLU A 6 6.27 3.22 5.91
C GLU A 6 5.04 3.71 5.14
N VAL A 7 3.95 3.96 5.84
CA VAL A 7 2.72 4.53 5.30
C VAL A 7 2.59 5.94 5.87
N LYS A 8 2.43 6.94 5.01
CA LYS A 8 2.32 8.36 5.39
C LYS A 8 1.02 8.97 4.90
N GLY A 9 0.28 9.59 5.81
CA GLY A 9 -0.97 10.29 5.51
C GLY A 9 -2.06 9.40 4.90
N ALA A 10 -2.27 8.19 5.41
CA ALA A 10 -3.33 7.32 4.90
C ALA A 10 -4.72 7.82 5.28
N ARG A 11 -5.61 7.95 4.28
CA ARG A 11 -6.96 8.51 4.39
C ARG A 11 -8.06 7.65 3.74
N GLU A 12 -7.71 6.46 3.23
CA GLU A 12 -8.73 5.58 2.64
C GLU A 12 -9.87 5.24 3.61
N ASN A 13 -11.09 5.29 3.08
CA ASN A 13 -12.34 5.14 3.83
C ASN A 13 -12.43 6.07 5.05
N ASN A 14 -12.24 5.53 6.27
CA ASN A 14 -12.39 6.26 7.53
C ASN A 14 -11.05 6.50 8.25
N LEU A 15 -9.92 6.22 7.61
CA LEU A 15 -8.60 6.53 8.16
C LEU A 15 -8.44 8.05 8.30
N GLN A 16 -7.97 8.47 9.48
CA GLN A 16 -7.88 9.90 9.85
C GLN A 16 -6.47 10.44 9.63
N ASN A 17 -5.99 10.38 8.39
CA ASN A 17 -4.66 10.86 8.00
C ASN A 17 -3.53 10.26 8.88
N ILE A 18 -3.44 8.94 8.91
CA ILE A 18 -2.55 8.22 9.83
C ILE A 18 -1.18 7.92 9.20
N ASP A 19 -0.16 7.90 10.07
CA ASP A 19 1.20 7.45 9.77
C ASP A 19 1.48 6.12 10.48
N VAL A 20 2.05 5.14 9.79
CA VAL A 20 2.37 3.82 10.35
C VAL A 20 3.70 3.30 9.80
N GLU A 21 4.51 2.70 10.66
CA GLU A 21 5.69 1.94 10.27
C GLU A 21 5.50 0.45 10.61
N ILE A 22 5.71 -0.41 9.62
CA ILE A 22 5.54 -1.86 9.74
C ILE A 22 6.88 -2.55 9.47
N PRO A 23 7.41 -3.39 10.37
CA PRO A 23 8.64 -4.12 10.12
C PRO A 23 8.51 -5.06 8.92
N ARG A 24 9.46 -4.99 7.99
CA ARG A 24 9.54 -5.94 6.88
C ARG A 24 9.99 -7.31 7.36
N ASP A 25 9.66 -8.32 6.56
CA ASP A 25 10.11 -9.70 6.74
C ASP A 25 9.71 -10.29 8.11
N THR A 26 8.59 -9.81 8.64
CA THR A 26 7.97 -10.27 9.88
C THR A 26 6.50 -10.62 9.67
N LEU A 27 5.97 -11.48 10.53
CA LEU A 27 4.53 -11.63 10.69
C LEU A 27 4.00 -10.49 11.57
N THR A 28 3.44 -9.45 10.94
CA THR A 28 2.77 -8.35 11.64
C THR A 28 1.25 -8.57 11.68
N VAL A 29 0.64 -8.42 12.86
CA VAL A 29 -0.81 -8.52 13.05
C VAL A 29 -1.40 -7.14 13.29
N ILE A 30 -2.41 -6.76 12.49
CA ILE A 30 -3.20 -5.53 12.68
C ILE A 30 -4.51 -5.92 13.38
N THR A 31 -4.73 -5.40 14.59
CA THR A 31 -5.89 -5.72 15.45
C THR A 31 -6.61 -4.46 15.96
N GLY A 32 -7.81 -4.64 16.52
CA GLY A 32 -8.69 -3.54 16.95
C GLY A 32 -10.18 -3.81 16.68
N VAL A 33 -11.06 -2.99 17.27
CA VAL A 33 -12.52 -3.13 17.21
C VAL A 33 -13.07 -3.07 15.78
N SER A 34 -14.27 -3.60 15.52
CA SER A 34 -14.94 -3.45 14.21
C SER A 34 -15.05 -1.97 13.82
N GLY A 35 -14.83 -1.66 12.54
CA GLY A 35 -14.87 -0.27 12.04
C GLY A 35 -13.65 0.60 12.33
N SER A 36 -12.62 0.12 13.04
CA SER A 36 -11.40 0.90 13.36
C SER A 36 -10.46 1.20 12.18
N GLY A 37 -10.77 0.77 10.96
CA GLY A 37 -9.94 1.01 9.77
C GLY A 37 -8.83 -0.01 9.51
N LYS A 38 -8.79 -1.16 10.22
CA LYS A 38 -7.80 -2.23 10.01
C LYS A 38 -7.75 -2.72 8.56
N SER A 39 -8.92 -3.07 8.01
CA SER A 39 -9.04 -3.55 6.63
C SER A 39 -8.68 -2.46 5.63
N SER A 40 -9.02 -1.21 5.95
CA SER A 40 -8.64 -0.06 5.13
C SER A 40 -7.13 0.12 5.07
N LEU A 41 -6.42 0.02 6.19
CA LEU A 41 -4.96 0.07 6.19
C LEU A 41 -4.34 -1.14 5.48
N ALA A 42 -4.77 -2.36 5.83
CA ALA A 42 -4.16 -3.59 5.33
C ALA A 42 -4.43 -3.84 3.84
N TYR A 43 -5.69 -3.77 3.43
CA TYR A 43 -6.12 -4.12 2.08
C TYR A 43 -6.19 -2.89 1.17
N ASP A 44 -6.87 -1.84 1.60
CA ASP A 44 -7.19 -0.70 0.72
C ASP A 44 -5.99 0.24 0.53
N VAL A 45 -5.01 0.22 1.45
CA VAL A 45 -3.76 1.01 1.34
C VAL A 45 -2.56 0.14 1.01
N ILE A 46 -2.16 -0.78 1.91
CA ILE A 46 -0.87 -1.49 1.77
C ILE A 46 -0.91 -2.48 0.60
N TYR A 47 -1.92 -3.35 0.57
CA TYR A 47 -2.05 -4.35 -0.49
C TYR A 47 -2.31 -3.72 -1.85
N SER A 48 -3.21 -2.74 -1.95
CA SER A 48 -3.52 -2.04 -3.20
C SER A 48 -2.30 -1.35 -3.80
N GLU A 49 -1.48 -0.65 -2.99
CA GLU A 49 -0.26 0.00 -3.46
C GLU A 49 0.82 -1.01 -3.85
N GLY A 50 0.92 -2.14 -3.14
CA GLY A 50 1.81 -3.24 -3.50
C GLY A 50 1.45 -3.83 -4.86
N GLN A 51 0.15 -4.14 -5.05
CA GLN A 51 -0.37 -4.65 -6.31
C GLN A 51 -0.17 -3.64 -7.45
N ARG A 52 -0.44 -2.35 -7.22
CA ARG A 52 -0.23 -1.31 -8.21
C ARG A 52 1.22 -1.24 -8.66
N ARG A 53 2.19 -1.25 -7.73
CA ARG A 53 3.63 -1.24 -8.08
C ARG A 53 4.05 -2.46 -8.87
N LEU A 54 3.51 -3.64 -8.52
CA LEU A 54 3.74 -4.85 -9.27
C LEU A 54 3.24 -4.71 -10.71
N LEU A 55 2.03 -4.19 -10.91
CA LEU A 55 1.48 -3.94 -12.25
C LEU A 55 2.26 -2.86 -13.00
N ASP A 56 2.75 -1.84 -12.29
CA ASP A 56 3.61 -0.79 -12.84
C ASP A 56 4.97 -1.32 -13.30
N SER A 57 5.45 -2.44 -12.75
CA SER A 57 6.69 -3.09 -13.17
C SER A 57 6.57 -3.89 -14.48
N LEU A 58 5.35 -4.10 -14.98
CA LEU A 58 5.11 -4.86 -16.21
C LEU A 58 5.40 -4.05 -17.49
N SER A 59 5.58 -4.76 -18.60
CA SER A 59 5.80 -4.14 -19.91
C SER A 59 4.62 -3.27 -20.36
N ALA A 60 4.89 -2.25 -21.18
CA ALA A 60 3.86 -1.39 -21.75
C ALA A 60 2.82 -2.18 -22.59
N PHE A 61 3.22 -3.30 -23.20
CA PHE A 61 2.32 -4.19 -23.92
C PHE A 61 1.34 -4.89 -22.96
N SER A 62 1.85 -5.46 -21.87
CA SER A 62 1.04 -6.14 -20.85
C SER A 62 0.03 -5.21 -20.18
N LYS A 63 0.41 -3.96 -19.92
CA LYS A 63 -0.45 -2.96 -19.26
C LYS A 63 -1.70 -2.58 -20.07
N ARG A 64 -1.73 -2.81 -21.39
CA ARG A 64 -2.92 -2.51 -22.22
C ARG A 64 -4.13 -3.37 -21.89
N TYR A 65 -3.89 -4.57 -21.37
CA TYR A 65 -4.92 -5.57 -21.10
C TYR A 65 -5.26 -5.70 -19.62
N ILE A 66 -4.55 -4.95 -18.75
CA ILE A 66 -4.72 -5.02 -17.31
C ILE A 66 -5.46 -3.76 -16.85
N PRO A 67 -6.60 -3.91 -16.14
CA PRO A 67 -7.27 -2.78 -15.50
C PRO A 67 -6.31 -2.06 -14.56
N GLN A 68 -6.20 -0.74 -14.69
CA GLN A 68 -5.38 0.07 -13.79
C GLN A 68 -6.06 0.10 -12.42
N PRO A 69 -5.39 -0.36 -11.34
CA PRO A 69 -5.99 -0.34 -10.02
C PRO A 69 -6.20 1.10 -9.54
N LYS A 70 -7.27 1.33 -8.78
CA LYS A 70 -7.48 2.60 -8.08
C LYS A 70 -6.30 2.87 -7.16
N ARG A 71 -5.77 4.09 -7.18
CA ARG A 71 -4.78 4.54 -6.18
C ARG A 71 -5.46 4.69 -4.82
N ALA A 72 -4.78 4.23 -3.78
CA ALA A 72 -5.17 4.52 -2.41
C ALA A 72 -5.02 6.03 -2.14
N ASP A 73 -5.94 6.61 -1.39
CA ASP A 73 -5.77 7.93 -0.78
C ASP A 73 -4.74 7.87 0.37
N VAL A 74 -3.48 8.14 0.02
CA VAL A 74 -2.32 8.13 0.89
C VAL A 74 -1.25 9.05 0.29
N ASP A 75 -0.45 9.72 1.12
CA ASP A 75 0.60 10.61 0.61
C ASP A 75 1.76 9.80 0.05
N PHE A 76 2.31 8.89 0.87
CA PHE A 76 3.41 8.03 0.46
C PHE A 76 3.33 6.64 1.09
N VAL A 77 3.75 5.64 0.33
CA VAL A 77 4.08 4.32 0.86
C VAL A 77 5.50 3.97 0.47
N PHE A 78 6.38 3.74 1.44
CA PHE A 78 7.75 3.32 1.18
C PHE A 78 7.98 1.88 1.61
N GLY A 79 9.05 1.27 1.10
CA GLY A 79 9.44 -0.06 1.52
C GLY A 79 8.57 -1.20 1.00
N LEU A 80 7.62 -0.95 0.09
CA LEU A 80 6.96 -2.02 -0.69
C LEU A 80 7.84 -2.45 -1.87
N SER A 81 7.83 -3.75 -2.16
CA SER A 81 8.44 -4.35 -3.35
C SER A 81 7.36 -4.69 -4.40
N PRO A 82 7.65 -4.60 -5.70
CA PRO A 82 8.88 -4.07 -6.30
C PRO A 82 9.00 -2.55 -6.08
N TRP A 83 10.24 -2.07 -5.97
CA TRP A 83 10.47 -0.62 -5.96
C TRP A 83 10.15 -0.06 -7.35
N SER A 84 9.29 0.96 -7.40
CA SER A 84 8.96 1.66 -8.64
C SER A 84 9.67 3.02 -8.63
N PRO A 85 10.52 3.34 -9.64
CA PRO A 85 11.26 4.60 -9.69
C PRO A 85 10.40 5.86 -9.84
N ASN A 86 9.11 5.70 -10.13
CA ASN A 86 8.19 6.81 -10.40
C ASN A 86 7.43 7.28 -9.15
N HIS A 87 7.76 6.79 -7.95
CA HIS A 87 7.01 7.03 -6.71
C HIS A 87 7.90 7.07 -5.46
#